data_AF-A0A9E3NDN1-F1
#
_entry.id   AF-A0A9E3NDN1-F1
#
_cell.length_a   1.000
_cell.length_b   1.000
_cell.length_c   1.000
_cell.angle_alpha   90.00
_cell.angle_beta   90.00
_cell.angle_gamma   90.00
#
_symmetry.space_group_name_H-M   'P 1'
#
loop_
_entity.id
_entity.type
_entity.pdbx_description
1 polymer ?
#
loop_
_entity_poly.entity_id
_entity_poly.type
_entity_poly.pdbx_seq_one_letter_code
_entity_poly.pdbx_strand_id
1 'polypeptide(L)'
;MSLSAEQLRRSLDALAKAERAFAERIEAIGYPEPRIRARGYQTLLRTIVGQQVSVAAANSIWAKLEAIVGAGLAPEAVAAAPDELLRQCGLSRQKVSYARSLAEHVASGDIDFDALPADDEEAIARMTAIKGIGRWSAEIYLLF
;
A
#
# COMPACT_ATOMS: atom_id res chain seq x y z
N MET A 1 -4.52 -11.11 -1.21
CA MET A 1 -4.59 -11.73 0.15
C MET A 1 -3.17 -11.90 0.68
N SER A 2 -2.85 -11.53 1.92
CA SER A 2 -1.51 -11.74 2.47
C SER A 2 -1.27 -13.22 2.80
N LEU A 3 -0.04 -13.69 2.61
CA LEU A 3 0.34 -15.10 2.78
C LEU A 3 0.56 -15.42 4.27
N SER A 4 0.01 -16.53 4.74
CA SER A 4 0.36 -17.07 6.07
C SER A 4 1.77 -17.68 6.07
N ALA A 5 2.37 -17.85 7.25
CA ALA A 5 3.67 -18.49 7.39
C ALA A 5 3.67 -19.92 6.83
N GLU A 6 2.57 -20.65 7.03
CA GLU A 6 2.41 -22.01 6.50
C GLU A 6 2.34 -22.01 4.96
N GLN A 7 1.55 -21.11 4.37
CA GLN A 7 1.45 -20.97 2.92
C GLN A 7 2.80 -20.60 2.30
N LEU A 8 3.51 -19.65 2.92
CA LEU A 8 4.83 -19.20 2.47
C LEU A 8 5.85 -20.35 2.51
N ARG A 9 5.90 -21.09 3.62
CA ARG A 9 6.77 -22.26 3.77
C ARG A 9 6.49 -23.33 2.71
N ARG A 10 5.21 -23.70 2.55
CA ARG A 10 4.78 -24.69 1.55
C ARG A 10 5.15 -24.29 0.12
N SER A 11 4.98 -23.02 -0.24
CA SER A 11 5.33 -22.51 -1.57
C SER A 11 6.85 -22.50 -1.79
N LEU A 12 7.63 -22.12 -0.78
CA LEU A 12 9.09 -22.16 -0.84
C LEU A 12 9.64 -23.60 -0.89
N ASP A 13 9.03 -24.54 -0.17
CA ASP A 13 9.33 -25.97 -0.29
C ASP A 13 9.09 -26.49 -1.71
N ALA A 14 8.01 -26.04 -2.36
CA ALA A 14 7.73 -26.41 -3.74
C ALA A 14 8.77 -25.83 -4.71
N LEU A 15 9.18 -24.56 -4.52
CA LEU A 15 10.23 -23.93 -5.32
C LEU A 15 11.59 -24.60 -5.11
N ALA A 16 11.94 -24.96 -3.88
CA ALA A 16 13.19 -25.65 -3.55
C ALA A 16 13.29 -27.04 -4.20
N LYS A 17 12.16 -27.73 -4.42
CA LYS A 17 12.11 -28.99 -5.18
C LYS A 17 12.33 -28.79 -6.68
N ALA A 18 11.90 -27.65 -7.22
CA ALA A 18 11.99 -27.34 -8.64
C ALA A 18 13.34 -26.69 -9.02
N GLU A 19 13.92 -25.89 -8.13
CA GLU A 19 15.13 -25.11 -8.38
C GLU A 19 16.04 -25.13 -7.13
N ARG A 20 17.24 -25.68 -7.32
CA ARG A 20 18.24 -25.89 -6.26
C ARG A 20 18.63 -24.60 -5.56
N ALA A 21 18.69 -23.47 -6.28
CA ALA A 21 19.04 -22.19 -5.68
C ALA A 21 18.09 -21.78 -4.54
N PHE A 22 16.81 -22.16 -4.58
CA PHE A 22 15.89 -21.89 -3.46
C PHE A 22 16.22 -22.75 -2.24
N ALA A 23 16.53 -24.03 -2.43
CA ALA A 23 16.91 -24.94 -1.33
C ALA A 23 18.16 -24.43 -0.59
N GLU A 24 19.21 -24.08 -1.36
CA GLU A 24 20.47 -23.55 -0.82
C GLU A 24 20.26 -22.27 -0.01
N ARG A 25 19.36 -21.38 -0.46
CA ARG A 25 19.03 -20.15 0.29
C ARG A 25 18.23 -20.43 1.55
N ILE A 26 17.25 -21.31 1.50
CA ILE A 26 16.48 -21.69 2.69
C ILE A 26 17.39 -22.32 3.75
N GLU A 27 18.35 -23.16 3.37
CA GLU A 27 19.33 -23.73 4.28
C GLU A 27 20.24 -22.65 4.89
N ALA A 28 20.69 -21.69 4.07
CA ALA A 28 21.62 -20.67 4.52
C ALA A 28 21.01 -19.58 5.41
N ILE A 29 19.76 -19.16 5.14
CA ILE A 29 19.15 -18.00 5.81
C ILE A 29 17.78 -18.27 6.43
N GLY A 30 17.27 -19.51 6.33
CA GLY A 30 15.96 -19.89 6.85
C GLY A 30 14.78 -19.43 6.00
N TYR A 31 13.57 -19.73 6.47
CA TYR A 31 12.34 -19.26 5.85
C TYR A 31 12.10 -17.79 6.22
N PRO A 32 11.70 -16.94 5.26
CA PRO A 32 11.28 -15.59 5.56
C PRO A 32 9.97 -15.60 6.35
N GLU A 33 9.84 -14.65 7.28
CA GLU A 33 8.57 -14.37 7.94
C GLU A 33 7.58 -13.70 6.96
N PRO A 34 6.27 -13.97 7.09
CA PRO A 34 5.25 -13.22 6.40
C PRO A 34 5.38 -11.72 6.65
N ARG A 35 5.25 -10.94 5.57
CA ARG A 35 5.10 -9.50 5.67
C ARG A 35 3.63 -9.18 5.57
N ILE A 36 3.04 -8.76 6.69
CA ILE A 36 1.61 -8.46 6.79
C ILE A 36 1.46 -6.99 7.14
N ARG A 37 0.68 -6.26 6.35
CA ARG A 37 0.24 -4.90 6.64
C ARG A 37 -1.25 -4.89 6.90
N ALA A 38 -1.70 -3.90 7.69
CA ALA A 38 -3.12 -3.62 7.80
C ALA A 38 -3.67 -3.27 6.42
N ARG A 39 -4.89 -3.72 6.12
CA ARG A 39 -5.62 -3.27 4.94
C ARG A 39 -6.23 -1.89 5.17
N GLY A 40 -6.90 -1.39 4.15
CA GLY A 40 -7.59 -0.11 4.19
C GLY A 40 -6.88 1.02 3.45
N TYR A 41 -7.61 2.13 3.40
CA TYR A 41 -7.24 3.39 2.78
C TYR A 41 -5.85 3.91 3.23
N GLN A 42 -5.57 3.88 4.54
CA GLN A 42 -4.34 4.45 5.09
C GLN A 42 -3.09 3.75 4.55
N THR A 43 -3.11 2.43 4.38
CA THR A 43 -1.99 1.67 3.85
C THR A 43 -1.68 2.05 2.41
N LEU A 44 -2.72 2.27 1.60
CA LEU A 44 -2.52 2.72 0.22
C LEU A 44 -2.07 4.18 0.15
N LEU A 45 -2.62 5.04 1.01
CA LEU A 45 -2.14 6.41 1.15
C LEU A 45 -0.66 6.46 1.57
N ARG A 46 -0.25 5.59 2.51
CA ARG A 46 1.15 5.46 2.95
C ARG A 46 2.05 5.06 1.79
N THR A 47 1.58 4.18 0.91
CA THR A 47 2.27 3.79 -0.32
C THR A 47 2.48 5.00 -1.23
N ILE A 48 1.44 5.82 -1.48
CA ILE A 48 1.55 7.07 -2.27
C ILE A 48 2.60 8.01 -1.65
N VAL A 49 2.52 8.25 -0.33
CA VAL A 49 3.46 9.15 0.38
C VAL A 49 4.90 8.66 0.25
N GLY A 50 5.12 7.34 0.33
CA GLY A 50 6.43 6.71 0.26
C GLY A 50 7.06 6.60 -1.13
N GLN A 51 6.32 6.87 -2.22
CA GLN A 51 6.87 6.75 -3.58
C GLN A 51 8.11 7.63 -3.77
N GLN A 52 9.20 7.03 -4.28
CA GLN A 52 10.45 7.74 -4.67
C GLN A 52 11.13 8.54 -3.54
N VAL A 53 10.87 8.21 -2.27
CA VAL A 53 11.53 8.86 -1.13
C VAL A 53 12.04 7.81 -0.14
N SER A 54 12.96 8.21 0.74
CA SER A 54 13.41 7.34 1.82
C SER A 54 12.29 7.08 2.83
N VAL A 55 12.39 5.98 3.58
CA VAL A 55 11.45 5.66 4.68
C VAL A 55 11.41 6.80 5.70
N ALA A 56 12.57 7.37 6.06
CA ALA A 56 12.65 8.50 6.99
C ALA A 56 11.91 9.75 6.48
N ALA A 57 12.06 10.07 5.20
CA ALA A 57 11.33 11.18 4.58
C ALA A 57 9.82 10.91 4.53
N ALA A 58 9.40 9.69 4.15
CA ALA A 58 7.99 9.31 4.16
C ALA A 58 7.37 9.40 5.57
N ASN A 59 8.11 9.01 6.60
CA ASN A 59 7.68 9.14 8.00
C ASN A 59 7.53 10.60 8.43
N SER A 60 8.49 11.46 8.06
CA SER A 60 8.41 12.89 8.35
C SER A 60 7.20 13.56 7.67
N ILE A 61 6.95 13.24 6.39
CA ILE A 61 5.79 13.77 5.66
C ILE A 61 4.48 13.32 6.32
N TRP A 62 4.38 12.04 6.69
CA TRP A 62 3.18 11.51 7.33
C TRP A 62 2.87 12.17 8.67
N ALA A 63 3.88 12.32 9.54
CA ALA A 63 3.69 13.00 10.82
C ALA A 63 3.20 14.45 10.65
N LYS A 64 3.70 15.17 9.63
CA LYS A 64 3.22 16.53 9.31
C LYS A 64 1.78 16.53 8.80
N LEU A 65 1.43 15.57 7.94
CA LEU A 65 0.06 15.41 7.47
C LEU A 65 -0.89 15.15 8.65
N GLU A 66 -0.55 14.23 9.56
CA GLU A 66 -1.40 13.94 10.72
C GLU A 66 -1.55 15.14 11.65
N ALA A 67 -0.51 15.94 11.82
CA ALA A 67 -0.56 17.15 12.62
C ALA A 67 -1.49 18.23 12.04
N ILE A 68 -1.64 18.29 10.71
CA ILE A 68 -2.43 19.33 10.02
C ILE A 68 -3.84 18.86 9.68
N VAL A 69 -3.98 17.63 9.19
CA VAL A 69 -5.25 17.06 8.70
C VAL A 69 -5.96 16.26 9.80
N GLY A 70 -5.23 15.75 10.78
CA GLY A 70 -5.75 14.93 11.87
C GLY A 70 -5.23 13.50 11.86
N ALA A 71 -5.31 12.85 13.02
CA ALA A 71 -4.86 11.47 13.20
C ALA A 71 -5.57 10.53 12.22
N GLY A 72 -4.80 9.68 11.55
CA GLY A 72 -5.34 8.72 10.60
C GLY A 72 -5.82 9.30 9.26
N LEU A 73 -5.68 10.62 9.04
CA LEU A 73 -5.91 11.26 7.75
C LEU A 73 -7.25 10.88 7.11
N ALA A 74 -8.37 11.06 7.83
CA ALA A 74 -9.70 10.64 7.34
C ALA A 74 -9.93 11.05 5.87
N PRO A 75 -10.52 10.17 5.03
CA PRO A 75 -10.69 10.43 3.60
C PRO A 75 -11.36 11.78 3.31
N GLU A 76 -12.41 12.13 4.04
CA GLU A 76 -13.13 13.39 3.89
C GLU A 76 -12.25 14.59 4.23
N ALA A 77 -11.39 14.45 5.25
CA ALA A 77 -10.47 15.51 5.66
C ALA A 77 -9.36 15.73 4.62
N VAL A 78 -8.81 14.66 4.04
CA VAL A 78 -7.82 14.76 2.95
C VAL A 78 -8.44 15.31 1.68
N ALA A 79 -9.67 14.90 1.35
CA ALA A 79 -10.43 15.41 0.21
C ALA A 79 -10.84 16.88 0.39
N ALA A 80 -11.06 17.36 1.62
CA ALA A 80 -11.39 18.77 1.87
C ALA A 80 -10.16 19.68 2.04
N ALA A 81 -8.99 19.11 2.37
CA ALA A 81 -7.78 19.89 2.66
C ALA A 81 -7.32 20.70 1.43
N PRO A 82 -7.00 22.00 1.56
CA PRO A 82 -6.34 22.78 0.51
C PRO A 82 -5.04 22.12 0.01
N ASP A 83 -4.85 22.08 -1.32
CA ASP A 83 -3.63 21.52 -1.93
C ASP A 83 -2.35 22.11 -1.35
N GLU A 84 -2.33 23.41 -1.07
CA GLU A 84 -1.16 24.10 -0.55
C GLU A 84 -0.78 23.62 0.86
N LEU A 85 -1.75 23.28 1.72
CA LEU A 85 -1.47 22.69 3.04
C LEU A 85 -0.84 21.31 2.91
N LEU A 86 -1.36 20.47 2.00
CA LEU A 86 -0.80 19.15 1.73
C LEU A 86 0.63 19.25 1.17
N ARG A 87 0.91 20.25 0.34
CA ARG A 87 2.26 20.51 -0.20
C ARG A 87 3.24 21.00 0.87
N GLN A 88 2.79 21.85 1.80
CA GLN A 88 3.62 22.30 2.94
C GLN A 88 4.06 21.15 3.84
N CYS A 89 3.32 20.03 3.87
CA CYS A 89 3.72 18.80 4.56
C CYS A 89 4.86 18.05 3.86
N GLY A 90 5.19 18.41 2.61
CA GLY A 90 6.24 17.79 1.80
C GLY A 90 5.73 16.89 0.68
N LEU A 91 4.42 16.90 0.38
CA LEU A 91 3.91 16.22 -0.81
C LEU A 91 4.25 16.99 -2.08
N SER A 92 4.64 16.25 -3.14
CA SER A 92 4.73 16.81 -4.48
C SER A 92 3.33 17.11 -5.02
N ARG A 93 3.21 17.98 -6.03
CA ARG A 93 1.93 18.26 -6.71
C ARG A 93 1.25 16.98 -7.21
N GLN A 94 2.04 16.05 -7.73
CA GLN A 94 1.55 14.77 -8.22
C GLN A 94 0.98 13.90 -7.09
N LYS A 95 1.71 13.78 -5.97
CA LYS A 95 1.23 13.04 -4.79
C LYS A 95 0.00 13.65 -4.15
N VAL A 96 -0.14 14.98 -4.18
CA VAL A 96 -1.39 15.64 -3.75
C VAL A 96 -2.56 15.19 -4.61
N SER A 97 -2.41 15.21 -5.93
CA SER A 97 -3.48 14.74 -6.83
C SER A 97 -3.84 13.25 -6.60
N TYR A 98 -2.87 12.42 -6.23
CA TYR A 98 -3.09 10.99 -5.99
C TYR A 98 -3.77 10.74 -4.65
N ALA A 99 -3.28 11.39 -3.59
CA ALA A 99 -3.88 11.33 -2.25
C ALA A 99 -5.33 11.81 -2.28
N ARG A 100 -5.60 12.91 -3.00
CA ARG A 100 -6.95 13.44 -3.21
C ARG A 100 -7.85 12.45 -3.94
N SER A 101 -7.39 11.92 -5.08
CA SER A 101 -8.16 10.93 -5.84
C SER A 101 -8.49 9.69 -5.00
N LEU A 102 -7.53 9.16 -4.25
CA LEU A 102 -7.75 8.03 -3.33
C LEU A 102 -8.80 8.39 -2.26
N ALA A 103 -8.66 9.56 -1.65
CA ALA A 103 -9.56 10.02 -0.59
C ALA A 103 -10.99 10.21 -1.11
N GLU A 104 -11.15 10.78 -2.30
CA GLU A 104 -12.45 10.97 -2.96
C GLU A 104 -13.15 9.64 -3.26
N HIS A 105 -12.45 8.65 -3.81
CA HIS A 105 -13.03 7.32 -4.11
C HIS A 105 -13.49 6.58 -2.85
N VAL A 106 -12.78 6.77 -1.73
CA VAL A 106 -13.19 6.15 -0.46
C VAL A 106 -14.35 6.91 0.17
N ALA A 107 -14.30 8.24 0.18
CA ALA A 107 -15.36 9.08 0.75
C ALA A 107 -16.69 8.97 -0.03
N SER A 108 -16.63 8.73 -1.35
CA SER A 108 -17.82 8.49 -2.19
C SER A 108 -18.37 7.07 -2.05
N GLY A 109 -17.58 6.13 -1.53
CA GLY A 109 -17.91 4.70 -1.52
C GLY A 109 -17.66 3.99 -2.85
N ASP A 110 -16.99 4.62 -3.81
CA ASP A 110 -16.61 3.99 -5.10
C ASP A 110 -15.63 2.82 -4.88
N ILE A 111 -14.85 2.85 -3.79
CA ILE A 111 -14.04 1.73 -3.36
C ILE A 111 -14.16 1.50 -1.85
N ASP A 112 -14.44 0.25 -1.48
CA ASP A 112 -14.35 -0.24 -0.12
C ASP A 112 -13.18 -1.23 -0.05
N PHE A 113 -12.15 -0.86 0.71
CA PHE A 113 -10.95 -1.68 0.89
C PHE A 113 -11.17 -2.92 1.76
N ASP A 114 -12.21 -2.91 2.61
CA ASP A 114 -12.58 -4.06 3.42
C ASP A 114 -13.42 -5.06 2.62
N ALA A 115 -14.07 -4.61 1.54
CA ALA A 115 -14.89 -5.42 0.64
C ALA A 115 -14.26 -5.61 -0.76
N LEU A 116 -12.92 -5.61 -0.87
CA LEU A 116 -12.24 -5.93 -2.13
C LEU A 116 -12.57 -7.36 -2.59
N PRO A 117 -12.65 -7.60 -3.91
CA PRO A 117 -12.81 -8.94 -4.47
C PRO A 117 -11.72 -9.91 -3.99
N ALA A 118 -12.09 -11.19 -3.87
CA ALA A 118 -11.13 -12.24 -3.56
C ALA A 118 -10.20 -12.57 -4.74
N ASP A 119 -10.64 -12.28 -5.97
CA ASP A 119 -9.83 -12.39 -7.18
C ASP A 119 -8.86 -11.21 -7.29
N ASP A 120 -7.56 -11.52 -7.39
CA ASP A 120 -6.51 -10.49 -7.39
C ASP A 120 -6.59 -9.60 -8.64
N GLU A 121 -6.93 -10.12 -9.83
CA GLU A 121 -7.03 -9.29 -11.04
C GLU A 121 -8.24 -8.34 -10.97
N GLU A 122 -9.38 -8.80 -10.45
CA GLU A 122 -10.54 -7.92 -10.21
C GLU A 122 -10.21 -6.83 -9.16
N ALA A 123 -9.53 -7.19 -8.07
CA ALA A 123 -9.10 -6.23 -7.06
C ALA A 123 -8.11 -5.20 -7.64
N ILE A 124 -7.12 -5.64 -8.43
CA ILE A 124 -6.18 -4.77 -9.14
C ILE A 124 -6.93 -3.82 -10.08
N ALA A 125 -7.90 -4.32 -10.85
CA ALA A 125 -8.68 -3.49 -11.76
C ALA A 125 -9.41 -2.35 -11.02
N ARG A 126 -10.05 -2.65 -9.88
CA ARG A 126 -10.69 -1.61 -9.05
C ARG A 126 -9.70 -0.60 -8.49
N MET A 127 -8.58 -1.07 -7.95
CA MET A 127 -7.58 -0.19 -7.36
C MET A 127 -6.91 0.72 -8.39
N THR A 128 -6.68 0.22 -9.61
CA THR A 128 -6.03 0.98 -10.69
C THR A 128 -6.92 2.04 -11.35
N ALA A 129 -8.22 2.05 -11.04
CA ALA A 129 -9.10 3.18 -11.38
C ALA A 129 -8.71 4.47 -10.62
N ILE A 130 -8.05 4.33 -9.45
CA ILE A 130 -7.62 5.46 -8.62
C ILE A 130 -6.38 6.09 -9.24
N LYS A 131 -6.43 7.40 -9.48
CA LYS A 131 -5.30 8.12 -10.08
C LYS A 131 -4.05 8.01 -9.20
N GLY A 132 -2.97 7.54 -9.80
CA GLY A 132 -1.67 7.36 -9.12
C GLY A 132 -1.44 5.99 -8.51
N ILE A 133 -2.42 5.09 -8.61
CA ILE A 133 -2.28 3.68 -8.27
C ILE A 133 -2.11 2.90 -9.58
N GLY A 134 -0.87 2.51 -9.89
CA GLY A 134 -0.58 1.59 -10.98
C GLY A 134 -0.69 0.12 -10.53
N ARG A 135 -0.66 -0.80 -11.51
CA ARG A 135 -0.71 -2.26 -11.28
C ARG A 135 0.28 -2.71 -10.21
N TRP A 136 1.53 -2.29 -10.30
CA TRP A 136 2.56 -2.63 -9.31
C TRP A 136 2.17 -2.22 -7.88
N SER A 137 1.63 -1.00 -7.69
CA SER A 137 1.21 -0.54 -6.35
C SER A 137 0.04 -1.38 -5.80
N ALA A 138 -0.89 -1.79 -6.67
CA ALA A 138 -2.01 -2.66 -6.30
C ALA A 138 -1.52 -4.07 -5.93
N GLU A 139 -0.63 -4.66 -6.72
CA GLU A 139 -0.03 -5.97 -6.42
C GLU A 139 0.73 -5.96 -5.08
N ILE A 140 1.52 -4.90 -4.82
CA ILE A 140 2.25 -4.75 -3.55
C ILE A 140 1.29 -4.61 -2.36
N TYR A 141 0.15 -3.95 -2.53
CA TYR A 141 -0.88 -3.86 -1.49
C TYR A 141 -1.58 -5.21 -1.26
N LEU A 142 -1.82 -6.00 -2.31
CA LEU A 142 -2.46 -7.31 -2.19
C LEU A 142 -1.55 -8.38 -1.60
N LEU A 143 -0.23 -8.25 -1.83
CA LEU A 143 0.81 -9.17 -1.37
C LEU A 143 1.14 -9.01 0.13
N PHE A 144 1.09 -7.78 0.66
CA PHE A 144 1.55 -7.44 2.01
C PHE A 144 0.43 -6.85 2.87
#